data_AF-A0A849ZJB2-F1
#
_entry.id   AF-A0A849ZJB2-F1
#
_cell.length_a   1.000
_cell.length_b   1.000
_cell.length_c   1.000
_cell.angle_alpha   90.00
_cell.angle_beta   90.00
_cell.angle_gamma   90.00
#
_symmetry.space_group_name_H-M   'P 1'
#
loop_
_entity.id
_entity.type
_entity.pdbx_description
1 polymer ?
#
loop_
_entity_poly.entity_id
_entity_poly.type
_entity_poly.pdbx_seq_one_letter_code
_entity_poly.pdbx_strand_id
1 'polypeptide(L)'
;MSATLDLGSCRFRHATRRGKVAFWGTVLLSVVAMMVAIPSEALWKPLGAALLLGGIVGMLASAGVAARAFGFREGRVHLDDRNIMFEDAVLPRSAIRAAIHVPTDGIRPGRVELQGVDGDPLGSVELDEARAAQLIDALGASAAQGGAEFRAITPGWSAAARWSLLAMVLGAVEFTFGCGMASPLLATAGGILALATPLVLAQAKIRVGADGLMVKTPGGRRFLAWNEVREIGPSHNGVILDTTSGQVRVALYPTFSLSSAQKETQAALIEKARQALRDFRARGTTSIAERLARRGRPLEEWLRGLKNFEGDFRNEPVSADELLQVVEDPHQDTTARAAAAAALGSRGSSGDRERIRIAADACAGERLRVALTRAADGSDEEAVNEALSALDEEAAERAARRIEPTD
;
A
#
# COMPACT_ATOMS: atom_id res chain seq x y z
N MET A 1 32.13 -7.74 1.18
CA MET A 1 31.95 -9.13 1.66
C MET A 1 30.46 -9.41 1.61
N SER A 2 30.02 -10.24 0.66
CA SER A 2 28.62 -10.64 0.53
C SER A 2 28.30 -11.61 1.67
N ALA A 3 27.46 -11.19 2.61
CA ALA A 3 27.03 -12.04 3.70
C ALA A 3 25.94 -12.97 3.18
N THR A 4 26.31 -14.22 2.90
CA THR A 4 25.35 -15.25 2.54
C THR A 4 24.62 -15.72 3.79
N LEU A 5 23.30 -15.54 3.84
CA LEU A 5 22.47 -15.98 4.97
C LEU A 5 21.78 -17.30 4.59
N ASP A 6 22.18 -18.40 5.23
CA ASP A 6 21.51 -19.69 5.13
C ASP A 6 20.52 -19.84 6.29
N LEU A 7 19.23 -19.83 5.99
CA LEU A 7 18.15 -19.94 6.97
C LEU A 7 17.79 -21.40 7.31
N GLY A 8 18.40 -22.37 6.62
CA GLY A 8 18.08 -23.79 6.75
C GLY A 8 16.76 -24.17 6.08
N SER A 9 16.14 -25.26 6.56
CA SER A 9 14.85 -25.73 6.06
C SER A 9 13.71 -24.84 6.55
N CYS A 10 13.04 -24.16 5.63
CA CYS A 10 11.88 -23.31 5.90
C CYS A 10 10.69 -23.73 5.02
N ARG A 11 9.47 -23.44 5.47
CA ARG A 11 8.28 -23.59 4.63
C ARG A 11 8.10 -22.32 3.82
N PHE A 12 8.13 -22.44 2.49
CA PHE A 12 7.87 -21.33 1.59
C PHE A 12 6.59 -21.57 0.81
N ARG A 13 5.76 -20.54 0.75
CA ARG A 13 4.60 -20.50 -0.13
C ARG A 13 4.87 -19.52 -1.24
N HIS A 14 5.01 -19.98 -2.48
CA HIS A 14 5.17 -19.10 -3.63
C HIS A 14 3.80 -18.71 -4.21
N ALA A 15 3.54 -17.42 -4.35
CA ALA A 15 2.35 -16.92 -5.04
C ALA A 15 2.60 -16.93 -6.55
N THR A 16 2.20 -17.99 -7.25
CA THR A 16 2.43 -18.06 -8.71
C THR A 16 1.47 -17.13 -9.47
N ARG A 17 2.01 -16.21 -10.29
CA ARG A 17 1.23 -15.41 -11.28
C ARG A 17 0.33 -16.26 -12.18
N ARG A 18 0.66 -17.55 -12.39
CA ARG A 18 -0.12 -18.51 -13.18
C ARG A 18 -1.58 -18.64 -12.72
N GLY A 19 -1.87 -18.46 -11.43
CA GLY A 19 -3.25 -18.47 -10.92
C GLY A 19 -4.12 -17.34 -11.47
N LYS A 20 -3.55 -16.12 -11.61
CA LYS A 20 -4.28 -14.97 -12.19
C LYS A 20 -4.56 -15.16 -13.68
N VAL A 21 -3.60 -15.69 -14.44
CA VAL A 21 -3.77 -15.94 -15.89
C VAL A 21 -4.79 -17.05 -16.15
N ALA A 22 -4.73 -18.13 -15.38
CA ALA A 22 -5.74 -19.19 -15.47
C ALA A 22 -7.15 -18.67 -15.16
N PHE A 23 -7.29 -17.85 -14.10
CA PHE A 23 -8.56 -17.22 -13.74
C PHE A 23 -9.14 -16.36 -14.88
N TRP A 24 -8.36 -15.41 -15.41
CA TRP A 24 -8.84 -14.53 -16.49
C TRP A 24 -9.06 -15.28 -17.80
N GLY A 25 -8.24 -16.28 -18.10
CA GLY A 25 -8.43 -17.14 -19.26
C GLY A 25 -9.74 -17.91 -19.19
N THR A 26 -10.09 -18.45 -18.01
CA THR A 26 -11.38 -19.13 -17.79
C THR A 26 -12.56 -18.16 -17.88
N VAL A 27 -12.49 -16.98 -17.26
CA VAL A 27 -13.56 -15.96 -17.36
C VAL A 27 -13.78 -15.54 -18.81
N LEU A 28 -12.71 -15.29 -19.57
CA LEU A 28 -12.79 -14.93 -20.98
C LEU A 28 -13.40 -16.07 -21.80
N LEU A 29 -12.98 -17.32 -21.56
CA LEU A 29 -13.53 -18.49 -22.23
C LEU A 29 -15.03 -18.65 -21.96
N SER A 30 -15.49 -18.41 -20.73
CA SER A 30 -16.92 -18.43 -20.37
C SER A 30 -17.69 -17.32 -21.08
N VAL A 31 -17.14 -16.11 -21.19
CA VAL A 31 -17.77 -15.00 -21.93
C VAL A 31 -17.83 -15.29 -23.44
N VAL A 32 -16.79 -15.88 -24.02
CA VAL A 32 -16.78 -16.28 -25.44
C VAL A 32 -17.79 -17.40 -25.69
N ALA A 33 -17.83 -18.42 -24.82
CA ALA A 33 -18.84 -19.48 -24.90
C ALA A 33 -20.27 -18.91 -24.80
N MET A 34 -20.47 -17.89 -23.95
CA MET A 34 -21.73 -17.15 -23.84
C MET A 34 -22.11 -16.45 -25.15
N MET A 35 -21.17 -15.80 -25.85
CA MET A 35 -21.45 -15.13 -27.12
C MET A 35 -21.78 -16.11 -28.26
N VAL A 36 -21.14 -17.29 -28.27
CA VAL A 36 -21.35 -18.31 -29.30
C VAL A 36 -22.65 -19.10 -29.10
N ALA A 37 -23.12 -19.24 -27.86
CA ALA A 37 -24.35 -19.97 -27.53
C ALA A 37 -25.65 -19.21 -27.85
N ILE A 38 -25.57 -18.01 -28.44
CA ILE A 38 -26.73 -17.21 -28.85
C ILE A 38 -27.11 -17.53 -30.31
N PRO A 39 -27.82 -18.65 -30.56
CA PRO A 39 -28.85 -18.57 -31.60
C PRO A 39 -30.19 -19.23 -31.20
N SER A 40 -31.26 -18.49 -31.50
CA SER A 40 -32.66 -18.89 -31.77
C SER A 40 -33.67 -19.15 -30.61
N GLU A 41 -34.70 -18.28 -30.65
CA GLU A 41 -36.13 -18.38 -30.28
C GLU A 41 -36.58 -18.99 -28.92
N ALA A 42 -36.77 -18.04 -28.00
CA ALA A 42 -37.90 -17.85 -27.10
C ALA A 42 -38.14 -18.75 -25.86
N LEU A 43 -37.84 -20.06 -25.84
CA LEU A 43 -38.28 -20.90 -24.70
C LEU A 43 -37.20 -21.29 -23.67
N TRP A 44 -35.91 -21.25 -24.03
CA TRP A 44 -34.81 -21.68 -23.15
C TRP A 44 -34.10 -20.54 -22.40
N LYS A 45 -34.52 -19.28 -22.60
CA LYS A 45 -33.82 -18.09 -22.14
C LYS A 45 -33.62 -18.00 -20.61
N PRO A 46 -34.62 -18.25 -19.73
CA PRO A 46 -34.42 -18.09 -18.29
C PRO A 46 -33.64 -19.24 -17.66
N LEU A 47 -33.88 -20.49 -18.09
CA LEU A 47 -33.16 -21.65 -17.55
C LEU A 47 -31.69 -21.67 -17.99
N GLY A 48 -31.42 -21.29 -19.25
CA GLY A 48 -30.07 -21.16 -19.77
C GLY A 48 -29.28 -20.06 -19.05
N ALA A 49 -29.91 -18.91 -18.78
CA ALA A 49 -29.30 -17.82 -18.02
C ALA A 49 -28.98 -18.22 -16.57
N ALA A 50 -29.92 -18.86 -15.86
CA ALA A 50 -29.72 -19.29 -14.47
C ALA A 50 -28.62 -20.35 -14.31
N LEU A 51 -28.56 -21.34 -15.21
CA LEU A 51 -27.49 -22.35 -15.23
C LEU A 51 -26.12 -21.73 -15.55
N LEU A 52 -26.09 -20.71 -16.43
CA LEU A 52 -24.88 -19.95 -16.73
C LEU A 52 -24.39 -19.14 -15.54
N LEU A 53 -25.29 -18.43 -14.86
CA LEU A 53 -24.96 -17.62 -13.68
C LEU A 53 -24.48 -18.51 -12.53
N GLY A 54 -25.15 -19.65 -12.31
CA GLY A 54 -24.70 -20.69 -11.38
C GLY A 54 -23.33 -21.26 -11.75
N GLY A 55 -23.08 -21.47 -13.04
CA GLY A 55 -21.78 -21.89 -13.58
C GLY A 55 -20.68 -20.86 -13.31
N ILE A 56 -20.92 -19.58 -13.60
CA ILE A 56 -19.96 -18.49 -13.36
C ILE A 56 -19.67 -18.36 -11.86
N VAL A 57 -20.70 -18.37 -10.99
CA VAL A 57 -20.52 -18.30 -9.54
C VAL A 57 -19.75 -19.52 -9.01
N GLY A 58 -20.09 -20.73 -9.45
CA GLY A 58 -19.37 -21.95 -9.10
C GLY A 58 -17.91 -21.95 -9.58
N MET A 59 -17.65 -21.38 -10.75
CA MET A 59 -16.30 -21.26 -11.32
C MET A 59 -15.46 -20.21 -10.59
N LEU A 60 -16.05 -19.06 -10.22
CA LEU A 60 -15.40 -18.04 -9.39
C LEU A 60 -15.08 -18.58 -7.99
N ALA A 61 -16.00 -19.33 -7.37
CA ALA A 61 -15.80 -19.96 -6.08
C ALA A 61 -14.69 -21.03 -6.13
N SER A 62 -14.72 -21.92 -7.13
CA SER A 62 -13.71 -22.97 -7.30
C SER A 62 -12.34 -22.42 -7.67
N ALA A 63 -12.25 -21.34 -8.45
CA ALA A 63 -10.98 -20.67 -8.72
C ALA A 63 -10.39 -20.00 -7.46
N GLY A 64 -11.24 -19.43 -6.60
CA GLY A 64 -10.82 -18.92 -5.29
C GLY A 64 -10.33 -20.01 -4.34
N VAL A 65 -10.90 -21.22 -4.43
CA VAL A 65 -10.43 -22.40 -3.69
C VAL A 65 -9.13 -22.95 -4.29
N ALA A 66 -9.02 -23.07 -5.61
CA ALA A 66 -7.82 -23.54 -6.30
C ALA A 66 -6.63 -22.60 -6.08
N ALA A 67 -6.85 -21.29 -6.10
CA ALA A 67 -5.83 -20.30 -5.75
C ALA A 67 -5.33 -20.44 -4.30
N ARG A 68 -6.18 -20.92 -3.38
CA ARG A 68 -5.80 -21.25 -1.99
C ARG A 68 -5.19 -22.64 -1.84
N ALA A 69 -5.47 -23.57 -2.75
CA ALA A 69 -4.98 -24.94 -2.72
C ALA A 69 -3.51 -25.09 -3.17
N PHE A 70 -2.89 -24.05 -3.70
CA PHE A 70 -1.43 -24.04 -3.89
C PHE A 70 -0.75 -24.03 -2.50
N GLY A 71 -0.35 -25.23 -2.09
CA GLY A 71 0.23 -25.55 -0.80
C GLY A 71 1.64 -25.01 -0.61
N PHE A 72 2.07 -24.99 0.64
CA PHE A 72 3.44 -24.72 1.03
C PHE A 72 4.35 -25.81 0.45
N ARG A 73 5.52 -25.42 -0.05
CA ARG A 73 6.62 -26.35 -0.31
C ARG A 73 7.61 -26.19 0.84
N GLU A 74 8.04 -27.30 1.43
CA GLU A 74 9.18 -27.30 2.33
C GLU A 74 10.45 -27.23 1.48
N GLY A 75 11.43 -26.43 1.89
CA GLY A 75 12.68 -26.29 1.15
C GLY A 75 13.66 -25.34 1.83
N ARG A 76 14.87 -25.24 1.32
CA ARG A 76 15.88 -24.32 1.87
C ARG A 76 15.76 -22.94 1.25
N VAL A 77 15.80 -21.92 2.10
CA VAL A 77 15.88 -20.51 1.68
C VAL A 77 17.33 -20.08 1.75
N HIS A 78 17.91 -19.74 0.61
CA HIS A 78 19.24 -19.18 0.49
C HIS A 78 19.15 -17.74 0.02
N LEU A 79 19.81 -16.85 0.74
CA LEU A 79 19.81 -15.43 0.42
C LEU A 79 21.18 -15.00 -0.10
N ASP A 80 21.23 -14.58 -1.36
CA ASP A 80 22.39 -13.94 -1.96
C ASP A 80 22.15 -12.41 -2.11
N ASP A 81 23.16 -11.66 -2.56
CA ASP A 81 23.07 -10.19 -2.69
C ASP A 81 21.98 -9.70 -3.65
N ARG A 82 21.55 -10.55 -4.60
CA ARG A 82 20.66 -10.23 -5.72
C ARG A 82 19.34 -11.00 -5.69
N ASN A 83 19.27 -12.17 -5.06
CA ASN A 83 18.15 -13.08 -5.12
C ASN A 83 17.89 -13.77 -3.79
N ILE A 84 16.63 -14.14 -3.60
CA ILE A 84 16.21 -15.19 -2.68
C ILE A 84 16.04 -16.46 -3.51
N MET A 85 16.86 -17.47 -3.24
CA MET A 85 16.68 -18.79 -3.82
C MET A 85 15.88 -19.66 -2.86
N PHE A 86 14.82 -20.27 -3.36
CA PHE A 86 14.04 -21.28 -2.65
C PHE A 86 13.99 -22.56 -3.49
N GLU A 87 14.85 -23.53 -3.15
CA GLU A 87 15.09 -24.70 -4.01
C GLU A 87 15.39 -24.25 -5.46
N ASP A 88 14.54 -24.63 -6.42
CA ASP A 88 14.66 -24.25 -7.84
C ASP A 88 14.07 -22.87 -8.18
N ALA A 89 13.38 -22.21 -7.24
CA ALA A 89 12.74 -20.91 -7.47
C ALA A 89 13.71 -19.77 -7.13
N VAL A 90 14.02 -18.93 -8.12
CA VAL A 90 14.84 -17.73 -7.93
C VAL A 90 13.93 -16.51 -7.92
N LEU A 91 13.87 -15.80 -6.80
CA LEU A 91 13.13 -14.56 -6.64
C LEU A 91 14.13 -13.39 -6.52
N PRO A 92 14.24 -12.51 -7.53
CA PRO A 92 15.16 -11.38 -7.45
C PRO A 92 14.76 -10.45 -6.30
N ARG A 93 15.75 -9.99 -5.52
CA ARG A 93 15.54 -9.02 -4.42
C ARG A 93 14.89 -7.74 -4.92
N SER A 94 15.20 -7.30 -6.13
CA SER A 94 14.56 -6.14 -6.76
C SER A 94 13.05 -6.30 -6.99
N ALA A 95 12.53 -7.54 -7.01
CA ALA A 95 11.08 -7.76 -7.06
C ALA A 95 10.42 -7.58 -5.69
N ILE A 96 11.18 -7.68 -4.59
CA ILE A 96 10.70 -7.62 -3.21
C ILE A 96 10.75 -6.19 -2.74
N ARG A 97 9.58 -5.62 -2.46
CA ARG A 97 9.47 -4.25 -1.96
C ARG A 97 9.40 -4.19 -0.44
N ALA A 98 8.79 -5.19 0.17
CA ALA A 98 8.65 -5.25 1.63
C ALA A 98 8.70 -6.70 2.11
N ALA A 99 9.23 -6.87 3.32
CA ALA A 99 9.16 -8.10 4.08
C ALA A 99 8.50 -7.78 5.41
N ILE A 100 7.42 -8.50 5.74
CA ILE A 100 6.59 -8.20 6.91
C ILE A 100 6.53 -9.43 7.79
N HIS A 101 6.99 -9.29 9.03
CA HIS A 101 6.80 -10.33 10.04
C HIS A 101 5.32 -10.35 10.47
N VAL A 102 4.70 -11.50 10.30
CA VAL A 102 3.34 -11.79 10.74
C VAL A 102 3.45 -12.62 12.01
N PRO A 103 3.22 -12.02 13.20
CA PRO A 103 3.23 -12.78 14.44
C PRO A 103 2.05 -13.74 14.46
N THR A 104 2.26 -14.87 15.10
CA THR A 104 1.32 -15.98 15.29
C THR A 104 0.81 -15.96 16.73
N ASP A 105 -0.37 -16.53 16.94
CA ASP A 105 -1.00 -16.79 18.23
C ASP A 105 -0.28 -17.83 19.12
N GLY A 106 0.97 -18.18 18.81
CA GLY A 106 1.79 -19.14 19.56
C GLY A 106 1.52 -20.61 19.22
N ILE A 107 0.50 -20.92 18.40
CA ILE A 107 0.21 -22.29 17.96
C ILE A 107 1.03 -22.65 16.71
N ARG A 108 1.29 -21.67 15.84
CA ARG A 108 2.09 -21.84 14.62
C ARG A 108 3.43 -21.15 14.79
N PRO A 109 4.44 -21.41 13.94
CA PRO A 109 5.61 -20.56 13.84
C PRO A 109 5.23 -19.21 13.21
N GLY A 110 6.00 -18.17 13.53
CA GLY A 110 5.89 -16.87 12.86
C GLY A 110 6.15 -17.03 11.36
N ARG A 111 5.75 -16.05 10.57
CA ARG A 111 6.11 -16.05 9.15
C ARG A 111 6.48 -14.67 8.65
N VAL A 112 7.40 -14.61 7.70
CA VAL A 112 7.75 -13.40 6.96
C VAL A 112 7.04 -13.45 5.62
N GLU A 113 6.11 -12.53 5.40
CA GLU A 113 5.45 -12.33 4.11
C GLU A 113 6.27 -11.40 3.24
N LEU A 114 6.68 -11.88 2.07
CA LEU A 114 7.40 -11.13 1.06
C LEU A 114 6.38 -10.51 0.10
N GLN A 115 6.40 -9.18 -0.01
CA GLN A 115 5.53 -8.41 -0.90
C GLN A 115 6.32 -7.85 -2.07
N GLY A 116 5.70 -7.86 -3.25
CA GLY A 116 6.24 -7.30 -4.46
C GLY A 116 6.00 -5.80 -4.61
N VAL A 117 6.43 -5.25 -5.74
CA VAL A 117 6.35 -3.81 -6.06
C VAL A 117 4.93 -3.23 -5.90
N ASP A 118 3.91 -4.00 -6.28
CA ASP A 118 2.49 -3.60 -6.24
C ASP A 118 1.76 -3.98 -4.92
N GLY A 119 2.51 -4.40 -3.90
CA GLY A 119 1.97 -4.96 -2.65
C GLY A 119 1.32 -6.35 -2.85
N ASP A 120 1.52 -6.96 -4.02
CA ASP A 120 1.09 -8.33 -4.27
C ASP A 120 1.99 -9.29 -3.47
N PRO A 121 1.44 -10.31 -2.79
CA PRO A 121 2.26 -11.29 -2.08
C PRO A 121 3.09 -12.07 -3.11
N LEU A 122 4.39 -12.16 -2.89
CA LEU A 122 5.33 -12.99 -3.66
C LEU A 122 5.49 -14.36 -3.01
N GLY A 123 5.49 -14.36 -1.67
CA GLY A 123 5.45 -15.58 -0.90
C GLY A 123 5.57 -15.36 0.59
N SER A 124 5.61 -16.43 1.36
CA SER A 124 5.80 -16.38 2.82
C SER A 124 6.78 -17.44 3.28
N VAL A 125 7.69 -17.08 4.19
CA VAL A 125 8.66 -18.00 4.82
C VAL A 125 8.29 -18.17 6.30
N GLU A 126 8.04 -19.39 6.76
CA GLU A 126 7.85 -19.65 8.21
C GLU A 126 9.20 -19.62 8.94
N LEU A 127 9.32 -18.74 9.93
CA LEU A 127 10.55 -18.48 10.71
C LEU A 127 10.19 -18.14 12.16
N ASP A 128 11.09 -18.42 13.09
CA ASP A 128 11.02 -17.81 14.43
C ASP A 128 11.26 -16.30 14.36
N GLU A 129 10.93 -15.59 15.44
CA GLU A 129 11.01 -14.12 15.51
C GLU A 129 12.43 -13.58 15.27
N ALA A 130 13.45 -14.26 15.80
CA ALA A 130 14.85 -13.84 15.66
C ALA A 130 15.33 -13.98 14.21
N ARG A 131 15.03 -15.11 13.56
CA ARG A 131 15.36 -15.35 12.14
C ARG A 131 14.53 -14.48 11.21
N ALA A 132 13.29 -14.18 11.56
CA ALA A 132 12.44 -13.26 10.82
C ALA A 132 13.07 -11.86 10.79
N ALA A 133 13.56 -11.36 11.93
CA ALA A 133 14.26 -10.08 12.01
C ALA A 133 15.55 -10.09 11.17
N GLN A 134 16.35 -11.15 11.25
CA GLN A 134 17.56 -11.30 10.44
C GLN A 134 17.26 -11.33 8.93
N LEU A 135 16.22 -12.04 8.50
CA LEU A 135 15.81 -12.06 7.09
C LEU A 135 15.36 -10.66 6.63
N ILE A 136 14.54 -9.97 7.42
CA ILE A 136 14.05 -8.63 7.06
C ILE A 136 15.21 -7.63 6.94
N ASP A 137 16.17 -7.68 7.87
CA ASP A 137 17.37 -6.85 7.85
C ASP A 137 18.27 -7.17 6.66
N ALA A 138 18.54 -8.46 6.41
CA ALA A 138 19.35 -8.90 5.28
C ALA A 138 18.73 -8.54 3.93
N LEU A 139 17.40 -8.44 3.84
CA LEU A 139 16.69 -7.98 2.64
C LEU A 139 16.74 -6.47 2.43
N GLY A 140 17.22 -5.69 3.41
CA GLY A 140 17.09 -4.23 3.39
C GLY A 140 15.62 -3.78 3.39
N ALA A 141 14.73 -4.62 3.91
CA ALA A 141 13.28 -4.40 3.92
C ALA A 141 12.77 -3.95 5.30
N SER A 142 13.69 -3.47 6.15
CA SER A 142 13.38 -2.91 7.45
C SER A 142 12.37 -1.75 7.32
N ALA A 143 11.62 -1.46 8.39
CA ALA A 143 10.65 -0.34 8.39
C ALA A 143 11.32 1.01 8.10
N ALA A 144 12.61 1.13 8.38
CA ALA A 144 13.44 2.26 8.05
C ALA A 144 13.65 2.51 6.54
N GLN A 145 13.56 1.48 5.70
CA GLN A 145 14.03 1.52 4.31
C GLN A 145 12.92 1.37 3.27
N GLY A 146 11.74 0.85 3.63
CA GLY A 146 10.64 0.66 2.70
C GLY A 146 9.26 0.79 3.32
N GLY A 147 8.39 1.58 2.69
CA GLY A 147 6.99 1.67 3.05
C GLY A 147 6.25 0.37 2.71
N ALA A 148 5.45 -0.14 3.65
CA ALA A 148 4.62 -1.32 3.46
C ALA A 148 3.19 -0.92 3.11
N GLU A 149 2.60 -1.57 2.10
CA GLU A 149 1.20 -1.36 1.71
C GLU A 149 0.35 -2.55 2.13
N PHE A 150 -0.71 -2.26 2.89
CA PHE A 150 -1.69 -3.22 3.34
C PHE A 150 -3.02 -2.91 2.65
N ARG A 151 -3.62 -3.93 2.05
CA ARG A 151 -5.00 -3.81 1.54
C ARG A 151 -5.95 -4.22 2.64
N ALA A 152 -6.61 -3.21 3.20
CA ALA A 152 -7.72 -3.41 4.11
C ALA A 152 -9.02 -3.31 3.34
N ILE A 153 -10.01 -4.05 3.77
CA ILE A 153 -11.33 -3.94 3.16
C ILE A 153 -12.15 -2.98 4.03
N THR A 154 -12.76 -1.97 3.42
CA THR A 154 -13.46 -0.88 4.13
C THR A 154 -14.66 -1.40 4.94
N PRO A 155 -14.82 -1.00 6.21
CA PRO A 155 -15.82 -1.57 7.12
C PRO A 155 -17.26 -1.10 6.92
N GLY A 156 -17.59 -0.38 5.85
CA GLY A 156 -18.95 0.11 5.66
C GLY A 156 -19.98 -1.00 5.39
N TRP A 157 -19.55 -2.14 4.84
CA TRP A 157 -20.46 -3.20 4.38
C TRP A 157 -19.92 -4.56 4.84
N SER A 158 -20.74 -5.34 5.54
CA SER A 158 -20.39 -6.73 5.85
C SER A 158 -20.16 -7.50 4.55
N ALA A 159 -19.36 -8.57 4.59
CA ALA A 159 -19.19 -9.43 3.42
C ALA A 159 -20.56 -9.88 2.88
N ALA A 160 -21.49 -10.22 3.79
CA ALA A 160 -22.88 -10.51 3.46
C ALA A 160 -23.55 -9.35 2.72
N ALA A 161 -23.49 -8.11 3.22
CA ALA A 161 -24.09 -6.95 2.55
C ALA A 161 -23.53 -6.71 1.14
N ARG A 162 -22.23 -6.94 0.91
CA ARG A 162 -21.65 -6.82 -0.43
C ARG A 162 -22.09 -7.95 -1.36
N TRP A 163 -22.12 -9.18 -0.86
CA TRP A 163 -22.63 -10.32 -1.63
C TRP A 163 -24.12 -10.16 -1.92
N SER A 164 -24.90 -9.63 -0.97
CA SER A 164 -26.31 -9.28 -1.16
C SER A 164 -26.48 -8.17 -2.18
N LEU A 165 -25.64 -7.13 -2.15
CA LEU A 165 -25.67 -6.07 -3.17
C LEU A 165 -25.32 -6.63 -4.54
N LEU A 166 -24.26 -7.43 -4.64
CA LEU A 166 -23.84 -8.03 -5.90
C LEU A 166 -24.92 -8.98 -6.43
N ALA A 167 -25.53 -9.80 -5.56
CA ALA A 167 -26.65 -10.65 -5.92
C ALA A 167 -27.86 -9.82 -6.35
N MET A 168 -28.12 -8.68 -5.71
CA MET A 168 -29.18 -7.75 -6.11
C MET A 168 -28.88 -7.09 -7.46
N VAL A 169 -27.62 -6.73 -7.76
CA VAL A 169 -27.19 -6.26 -9.10
C VAL A 169 -27.43 -7.33 -10.14
N LEU A 170 -26.90 -8.52 -9.90
CA LEU A 170 -27.01 -9.63 -10.84
C LEU A 170 -28.47 -10.03 -11.06
N GLY A 171 -29.27 -10.11 -9.99
CA GLY A 171 -30.69 -10.40 -10.05
C GLY A 171 -31.50 -9.29 -10.73
N ALA A 172 -31.19 -8.01 -10.52
CA ALA A 172 -31.84 -6.91 -11.23
C ALA A 172 -31.52 -6.92 -12.73
N VAL A 173 -30.26 -7.22 -13.09
CA VAL A 173 -29.85 -7.40 -14.49
C VAL A 173 -30.61 -8.57 -15.11
N GLU A 174 -30.63 -9.73 -14.46
CA GLU A 174 -31.34 -10.92 -14.94
C GLU A 174 -32.85 -10.68 -15.08
N PHE A 175 -33.47 -10.02 -14.09
CA PHE A 175 -34.89 -9.66 -14.13
C PHE A 175 -35.21 -8.70 -15.29
N THR A 176 -34.33 -7.72 -15.56
CA THR A 176 -34.51 -6.76 -16.66
C THR A 176 -34.44 -7.46 -18.02
N PHE A 177 -33.50 -8.39 -18.22
CA PHE A 177 -33.40 -9.16 -19.46
C PHE A 177 -34.50 -10.22 -19.59
N GLY A 178 -34.91 -10.86 -18.48
CA GLY A 178 -35.87 -11.96 -18.46
C GLY A 178 -37.31 -11.52 -18.69
N CYS A 179 -37.72 -10.35 -18.19
CA CYS A 179 -39.10 -9.89 -18.33
C CYS A 179 -39.43 -9.35 -19.72
N GLY A 180 -38.45 -9.18 -20.63
CA GLY A 180 -38.68 -8.62 -21.97
C GLY A 180 -39.26 -7.20 -21.97
N MET A 181 -39.44 -6.60 -20.79
CA MET A 181 -39.96 -5.25 -20.64
C MET A 181 -38.79 -4.28 -20.69
N ALA A 182 -38.74 -3.50 -21.76
CA ALA A 182 -37.87 -2.34 -21.93
C ALA A 182 -38.28 -1.20 -20.97
N SER A 183 -38.47 -1.48 -19.68
CA SER A 183 -38.68 -0.44 -18.69
C SER A 183 -37.37 0.34 -18.55
N PRO A 184 -37.33 1.61 -18.99
CA PRO A 184 -36.11 2.41 -18.93
C PRO A 184 -35.62 2.53 -17.49
N LEU A 185 -36.54 2.56 -16.53
CA LEU A 185 -36.27 2.67 -15.09
C LEU A 185 -35.48 1.48 -14.52
N LEU A 186 -35.83 0.24 -14.90
CA LEU A 186 -35.09 -0.94 -14.42
C LEU A 186 -33.69 -1.00 -15.03
N ALA A 187 -33.55 -0.65 -16.31
CA ALA A 187 -32.24 -0.52 -16.96
C ALA A 187 -31.38 0.57 -16.28
N THR A 188 -31.99 1.71 -15.90
CA THR A 188 -31.25 2.77 -15.18
C THR A 188 -30.84 2.31 -13.79
N ALA A 189 -31.72 1.64 -13.04
CA ALA A 189 -31.41 1.13 -11.72
C ALA A 189 -30.27 0.09 -11.75
N GLY A 190 -30.31 -0.86 -12.71
CA GLY A 190 -29.24 -1.82 -12.94
C GLY A 190 -27.92 -1.15 -13.30
N GLY A 191 -27.95 -0.12 -14.15
CA GLY A 191 -26.78 0.69 -14.51
C GLY A 191 -26.17 1.43 -13.32
N ILE A 192 -27.00 2.08 -12.50
CA ILE A 192 -26.57 2.77 -11.27
C ILE A 192 -25.92 1.77 -10.30
N LEU A 193 -26.52 0.60 -10.12
CA LEU A 193 -26.01 -0.41 -9.19
C LEU A 193 -24.69 -1.04 -9.70
N ALA A 194 -24.57 -1.26 -11.00
CA ALA A 194 -23.32 -1.66 -11.64
C ALA A 194 -22.21 -0.59 -11.46
N LEU A 195 -22.55 0.69 -11.61
CA LEU A 195 -21.63 1.81 -11.36
C LEU A 195 -21.26 1.96 -9.87
N ALA A 196 -22.16 1.60 -8.95
CA ALA A 196 -21.91 1.62 -7.51
C ALA A 196 -21.06 0.42 -7.02
N THR A 197 -21.04 -0.68 -7.78
CA THR A 197 -20.31 -1.90 -7.42
C THR A 197 -18.80 -1.66 -7.14
N PRO A 198 -18.02 -0.95 -7.98
CA PRO A 198 -16.62 -0.68 -7.68
C PRO A 198 -16.41 0.14 -6.40
N LEU A 199 -17.30 1.08 -6.08
CA LEU A 199 -17.24 1.85 -4.82
C LEU A 199 -17.41 0.94 -3.59
N VAL A 200 -18.27 -0.08 -3.71
CA VAL A 200 -18.57 -1.04 -2.64
C VAL A 200 -17.47 -2.10 -2.49
N LEU A 201 -16.81 -2.45 -3.60
CA LEU A 201 -15.70 -3.41 -3.63
C LEU A 201 -14.33 -2.76 -3.42
N ALA A 202 -14.24 -1.43 -3.49
CA ALA A 202 -12.99 -0.72 -3.38
C ALA A 202 -12.37 -0.93 -1.99
N GLN A 203 -11.14 -1.43 -2.00
CA GLN A 203 -10.37 -1.74 -0.80
C GLN A 203 -9.72 -0.46 -0.27
N ALA A 204 -9.73 -0.29 1.05
CA ALA A 204 -8.85 0.66 1.69
C ALA A 204 -7.39 0.23 1.48
N LYS A 205 -6.54 1.18 1.14
CA LYS A 205 -5.08 0.98 1.07
C LYS A 205 -4.47 1.71 2.24
N ILE A 206 -3.74 0.99 3.07
CA ILE A 206 -3.04 1.53 4.23
C ILE A 206 -1.56 1.42 3.96
N ARG A 207 -0.87 2.54 3.85
CA ARG A 207 0.58 2.58 3.70
C ARG A 207 1.20 2.99 5.02
N VAL A 208 2.12 2.19 5.52
CA VAL A 208 2.94 2.47 6.69
C VAL A 208 4.33 2.85 6.20
N GLY A 209 4.77 4.07 6.52
CA GLY A 209 6.06 4.61 6.10
C GLY A 209 6.88 5.10 7.28
N ALA A 210 8.06 5.66 6.99
CA ALA A 210 8.98 6.20 7.99
C ALA A 210 8.45 7.51 8.62
N ASP A 211 7.57 8.23 7.94
CA ASP A 211 7.00 9.54 8.32
C ASP A 211 5.58 9.45 8.92
N GLY A 212 4.84 8.39 8.61
CA GLY A 212 3.46 8.26 9.08
C GLY A 212 2.71 7.06 8.54
N LEU A 213 1.38 7.15 8.70
CA LEU A 213 0.40 6.20 8.19
C LEU A 213 -0.55 6.92 7.24
N MET A 214 -0.64 6.42 6.00
CA MET A 214 -1.59 6.93 5.00
C MET A 214 -2.73 5.93 4.83
N VAL A 215 -3.95 6.36 5.13
CA VAL A 215 -5.17 5.61 4.89
C VAL A 215 -5.86 6.18 3.65
N LYS A 216 -5.92 5.41 2.57
CA LYS A 216 -6.73 5.71 1.39
C LYS A 216 -7.98 4.85 1.44
N THR A 217 -9.13 5.47 1.44
CA THR A 217 -10.45 4.83 1.33
C THR A 217 -11.14 5.32 0.05
N PRO A 218 -12.21 4.65 -0.43
CA PRO A 218 -12.98 5.16 -1.55
C PRO A 218 -13.57 6.56 -1.28
N GLY A 219 -13.83 6.89 -0.01
CA GLY A 219 -14.39 8.17 0.43
C GLY A 219 -13.37 9.26 0.74
N GLY A 220 -12.07 8.99 0.61
CA GLY A 220 -11.04 10.00 0.88
C GLY A 220 -9.72 9.42 1.37
N ARG A 221 -8.74 10.30 1.53
CA ARG A 221 -7.41 10.00 2.03
C ARG A 221 -7.14 10.73 3.35
N ARG A 222 -6.46 10.07 4.27
CA ARG A 222 -6.03 10.66 5.55
C ARG A 222 -4.60 10.24 5.85
N PHE A 223 -3.73 11.21 6.05
CA PHE A 223 -2.38 11.02 6.54
C PHE A 223 -2.34 11.27 8.06
N LEU A 224 -1.61 10.44 8.78
CA LEU A 224 -1.39 10.54 10.23
C LEU A 224 0.12 10.49 10.46
N ALA A 225 0.71 11.62 10.83
CA ALA A 225 2.15 11.73 11.03
C ALA A 225 2.56 11.07 12.36
N TRP A 226 3.76 10.49 12.43
CA TRP A 226 4.19 9.79 13.65
C TRP A 226 4.38 10.69 14.88
N ASN A 227 4.67 11.98 14.68
CA ASN A 227 4.70 12.96 15.76
C ASN A 227 3.32 13.23 16.39
N GLU A 228 2.24 12.91 15.69
CA GLU A 228 0.87 12.98 16.20
C GLU A 228 0.46 11.70 16.92
N VAL A 229 1.11 10.56 16.66
CA VAL A 229 0.71 9.24 17.18
C VAL A 229 1.46 8.92 18.48
N ARG A 230 0.71 8.69 19.56
CA ARG A 230 1.20 8.28 20.89
C ARG A 230 1.25 6.76 21.02
N GLU A 231 0.20 6.07 20.62
CA GLU A 231 0.10 4.62 20.74
C GLU A 231 -0.68 4.02 19.57
N ILE A 232 -0.36 2.76 19.25
CA ILE A 232 -1.01 1.98 18.21
C ILE A 232 -1.52 0.69 18.85
N GLY A 233 -2.83 0.51 18.83
CA GLY A 233 -3.51 -0.63 19.45
C GLY A 233 -4.43 -1.38 18.48
N PRO A 234 -4.69 -2.67 18.74
CA PRO A 234 -5.81 -3.34 18.12
C PRO A 234 -7.13 -2.74 18.60
N SER A 235 -8.12 -2.67 17.72
CA SER A 235 -9.49 -2.32 18.05
C SER A 235 -10.43 -3.41 17.56
N HIS A 236 -11.60 -3.53 18.21
CA HIS A 236 -12.65 -4.44 17.79
C HIS A 236 -12.99 -4.30 16.30
N ASN A 237 -12.91 -3.09 15.74
CA ASN A 237 -13.15 -2.79 14.33
C ASN A 237 -11.90 -2.22 13.63
N GLY A 238 -10.71 -2.75 13.91
CA GLY A 238 -9.51 -2.41 13.15
C GLY A 238 -8.32 -1.96 13.99
N VAL A 239 -7.76 -0.79 13.67
CA VAL A 239 -6.61 -0.24 14.39
C VAL A 239 -7.03 1.06 15.05
N ILE A 240 -6.73 1.20 16.33
CA ILE A 240 -6.87 2.46 17.04
C ILE A 240 -5.50 3.12 17.14
N LEU A 241 -5.45 4.39 16.76
CA LEU A 241 -4.29 5.25 16.87
C LEU A 241 -4.64 6.30 17.92
N ASP A 242 -4.01 6.21 19.08
CA ASP A 242 -4.10 7.28 20.07
C ASP A 242 -3.19 8.41 19.60
N THR A 243 -3.78 9.54 19.24
CA THR A 243 -3.07 10.73 18.79
C THR A 243 -2.99 11.79 19.89
N THR A 244 -2.19 12.83 19.68
CA THR A 244 -2.12 13.99 20.56
C THR A 244 -3.44 14.77 20.65
N SER A 245 -4.26 14.70 19.60
CA SER A 245 -5.56 15.34 19.50
C SER A 245 -6.75 14.47 19.91
N GLY A 246 -6.55 13.18 20.21
CA GLY A 246 -7.62 12.27 20.59
C GLY A 246 -7.42 10.86 20.04
N GLN A 247 -8.49 10.08 19.95
CA GLN A 247 -8.41 8.74 19.36
C GLN A 247 -8.85 8.76 17.90
N VAL A 248 -7.96 8.35 17.00
CA VAL A 248 -8.29 8.13 15.59
C VAL A 248 -8.49 6.65 15.34
N ARG A 249 -9.72 6.27 14.99
CA ARG A 249 -10.05 4.89 14.63
C ARG A 249 -9.83 4.71 13.13
N VAL A 250 -8.82 3.93 12.76
CA VAL A 250 -8.67 3.44 11.39
C VAL A 250 -9.54 2.20 11.29
N ALA A 251 -10.77 2.44 10.85
CA ALA A 251 -11.77 1.41 10.75
C ALA A 251 -11.31 0.34 9.73
N LEU A 252 -11.07 -0.87 10.22
CA LEU A 252 -10.98 -2.10 9.44
C LEU A 252 -12.19 -2.97 9.79
N TYR A 253 -12.25 -4.19 9.26
CA TYR A 253 -13.31 -5.11 9.62
C TYR A 253 -13.42 -5.40 11.14
N PRO A 254 -14.62 -5.75 11.61
CA PRO A 254 -14.80 -6.28 12.95
C PRO A 254 -13.98 -7.56 13.14
N THR A 255 -13.18 -7.62 14.20
CA THR A 255 -12.24 -8.70 14.53
C THR A 255 -12.93 -10.07 14.59
N PHE A 256 -14.20 -10.11 15.05
CA PHE A 256 -14.99 -11.34 15.12
C PHE A 256 -15.41 -11.88 13.74
N SER A 257 -15.50 -11.01 12.72
CA SER A 257 -15.85 -11.38 11.35
C SER A 257 -14.63 -11.64 10.47
N LEU A 258 -13.42 -11.49 11.01
CA LEU A 258 -12.19 -11.70 10.26
C LEU A 258 -11.90 -13.19 10.07
N SER A 259 -11.68 -13.58 8.82
CA SER A 259 -10.97 -14.83 8.54
C SER A 259 -9.59 -14.81 9.19
N SER A 260 -9.02 -15.98 9.50
CA SER A 260 -7.69 -16.09 10.12
C SER A 260 -6.61 -15.32 9.32
N ALA A 261 -6.68 -15.37 7.99
CA ALA A 261 -5.78 -14.62 7.13
C ALA A 261 -5.89 -13.10 7.31
N GLN A 262 -7.10 -12.58 7.51
CA GLN A 262 -7.28 -11.13 7.74
C GLN A 262 -6.85 -10.70 9.14
N LYS A 263 -7.01 -11.56 10.16
CA LYS A 263 -6.47 -11.31 11.51
C LYS A 263 -4.95 -11.23 11.47
N GLU A 264 -4.32 -12.13 10.72
CA GLU A 264 -2.89 -12.14 10.47
C GLU A 264 -2.43 -10.85 9.76
N THR A 265 -3.11 -10.42 8.69
CA THR A 265 -2.80 -9.15 8.01
C THR A 265 -2.97 -7.93 8.93
N GLN A 266 -4.01 -7.92 9.78
CA GLN A 266 -4.23 -6.85 10.76
C GLN A 266 -3.11 -6.83 11.81
N ALA A 267 -2.72 -7.99 12.35
CA ALA A 267 -1.62 -8.09 13.30
C ALA A 267 -0.29 -7.62 12.69
N ALA A 268 -0.03 -8.01 11.44
CA ALA A 268 1.15 -7.58 10.68
C ALA A 268 1.17 -6.06 10.43
N LEU A 269 0.02 -5.46 10.10
CA LEU A 269 -0.13 -4.01 9.99
C LEU A 269 0.17 -3.30 11.31
N ILE A 270 -0.40 -3.77 12.42
CA ILE A 270 -0.20 -3.19 13.75
C ILE A 270 1.27 -3.28 14.14
N GLU A 271 1.91 -4.43 13.97
CA GLU A 271 3.30 -4.60 14.35
C GLU A 271 4.23 -3.76 13.48
N LYS A 272 4.01 -3.71 12.16
CA LYS A 272 4.78 -2.83 11.27
C LYS A 272 4.62 -1.36 11.64
N ALA A 273 3.42 -0.93 11.97
CA ALA A 273 3.17 0.45 12.39
C ALA A 273 3.82 0.77 13.75
N ARG A 274 3.79 -0.16 14.70
CA ARG A 274 4.50 -0.02 15.99
C ARG A 274 6.01 0.03 15.80
N GLN A 275 6.56 -0.83 14.95
CA GLN A 275 7.98 -0.80 14.61
C GLN A 275 8.37 0.54 13.99
N ALA A 276 7.63 0.99 12.97
CA ALA A 276 7.88 2.29 12.34
C ALA A 276 7.82 3.45 13.34
N LEU A 277 6.87 3.42 14.28
CA LEU A 277 6.77 4.42 15.34
C LEU A 277 7.94 4.36 16.34
N ARG A 278 8.41 3.17 16.71
CA ARG A 278 9.60 2.99 17.56
C ARG A 278 10.85 3.52 16.85
N ASP A 279 11.04 3.16 15.59
CA ASP A 279 12.17 3.60 14.77
C ASP A 279 12.17 5.11 14.58
N PHE A 280 10.99 5.70 14.34
CA PHE A 280 10.80 7.15 14.29
C PHE A 280 11.26 7.81 15.60
N ARG A 281 10.79 7.32 16.76
CA ARG A 281 11.15 7.88 18.07
C ARG A 281 12.62 7.70 18.46
N ALA A 282 13.24 6.61 18.01
CA ALA A 282 14.65 6.33 18.28
C ALA A 282 15.59 7.26 17.50
N ARG A 283 15.14 7.82 16.38
CA ARG A 283 15.90 8.81 15.61
C ARG A 283 15.81 10.19 16.27
N GLY A 284 16.97 10.83 16.41
CA GLY A 284 17.04 12.25 16.81
C GLY A 284 16.67 13.18 15.66
N THR A 285 16.33 14.43 16.00
CA THR A 285 16.06 15.49 15.02
C THR A 285 17.34 16.16 14.59
N THR A 286 17.54 16.32 13.28
CA THR A 286 18.64 17.13 12.73
C THR A 286 18.28 18.62 12.77
N SER A 287 19.22 19.52 13.11
CA SER A 287 18.94 20.97 13.29
C SER A 287 18.89 21.79 11.99
N ILE A 288 19.14 21.18 10.83
CA ILE A 288 19.42 21.91 9.58
C ILE A 288 18.15 22.42 8.89
N ALA A 289 16.98 21.84 9.15
CA ALA A 289 15.76 22.20 8.43
C ALA A 289 15.31 23.65 8.61
N GLU A 290 15.64 24.29 9.74
CA GLU A 290 15.33 25.71 9.93
C GLU A 290 15.99 26.61 8.88
N ARG A 291 17.15 26.20 8.34
CA ARG A 291 17.86 26.91 7.27
C ARG A 291 17.19 26.70 5.91
N LEU A 292 16.55 25.55 5.72
CA LEU A 292 15.84 25.19 4.50
C LEU A 292 14.41 25.69 4.47
N ALA A 293 13.85 26.11 5.61
CA ALA A 293 12.49 26.60 5.70
C ALA A 293 12.21 27.76 4.72
N ARG A 294 11.01 27.73 4.12
CA ARG A 294 10.55 28.71 3.13
C ARG A 294 10.44 30.13 3.71
N ARG A 295 10.07 30.26 5.00
CA ARG A 295 9.96 31.53 5.76
C ARG A 295 9.11 32.61 5.04
N GLY A 296 8.02 32.18 4.39
CA GLY A 296 7.09 33.08 3.69
C GLY A 296 7.55 33.56 2.31
N ARG A 297 8.75 33.17 1.85
CA ARG A 297 9.22 33.50 0.49
C ARG A 297 8.33 32.87 -0.58
N PRO A 298 8.15 33.47 -1.77
CA PRO A 298 7.55 32.79 -2.92
C PRO A 298 8.31 31.50 -3.28
N LEU A 299 7.60 30.48 -3.78
CA LEU A 299 8.15 29.13 -3.99
C LEU A 299 9.37 29.16 -4.93
N GLU A 300 9.23 29.84 -6.08
CA GLU A 300 10.30 29.97 -7.07
C GLU A 300 11.53 30.70 -6.53
N GLU A 301 11.32 31.78 -5.78
CA GLU A 301 12.42 32.56 -5.18
C GLU A 301 13.16 31.71 -4.15
N TRP A 302 12.42 30.97 -3.33
CA TRP A 302 12.98 30.06 -2.34
C TRP A 302 13.78 28.93 -2.97
N LEU A 303 13.28 28.29 -4.03
CA LEU A 303 14.00 27.22 -4.74
C LEU A 303 15.24 27.74 -5.48
N ARG A 304 15.16 28.94 -6.08
CA ARG A 304 16.33 29.60 -6.65
C ARG A 304 17.38 29.88 -5.58
N GLY A 305 16.95 30.31 -4.40
CA GLY A 305 17.80 30.44 -3.22
C GLY A 305 18.45 29.11 -2.82
N LEU A 306 17.67 28.02 -2.80
CA LEU A 306 18.14 26.66 -2.49
C LEU A 306 19.22 26.16 -3.47
N LYS A 307 19.07 26.47 -4.76
CA LYS A 307 20.06 26.12 -5.79
C LYS A 307 21.38 26.87 -5.59
N ASN A 308 21.34 28.07 -5.04
CA ASN A 308 22.49 28.96 -4.85
C ASN A 308 23.13 28.86 -3.45
N PHE A 309 22.93 27.76 -2.71
CA PHE A 309 23.52 27.52 -1.38
C PHE A 309 25.05 27.30 -1.37
N GLU A 310 25.80 27.92 -2.29
CA GLU A 310 27.27 27.89 -2.32
C GLU A 310 27.93 28.68 -1.16
N GLY A 311 27.14 29.07 -0.16
CA GLY A 311 27.57 29.91 0.96
C GLY A 311 27.55 31.38 0.57
N ASP A 312 27.00 32.20 1.45
CA ASP A 312 27.33 33.62 1.48
C ASP A 312 28.56 33.80 2.37
N PHE A 313 29.28 34.91 2.27
CA PHE A 313 30.44 35.21 3.12
C PHE A 313 30.16 35.06 4.63
N ARG A 314 28.88 35.10 5.04
CA ARG A 314 28.43 34.95 6.42
C ARG A 314 27.75 33.61 6.75
N ASN A 315 27.46 32.78 5.76
CA ASN A 315 26.73 31.54 5.96
C ASN A 315 27.52 30.38 5.37
N GLU A 316 27.88 29.42 6.22
CA GLU A 316 28.52 28.18 5.79
C GLU A 316 27.67 27.49 4.70
N PRO A 317 28.26 27.07 3.56
CA PRO A 317 27.53 26.32 2.54
C PRO A 317 26.87 25.08 3.15
N VAL A 318 25.65 24.74 2.73
CA VAL A 318 25.04 23.45 3.13
C VAL A 318 25.58 22.38 2.21
N SER A 319 26.24 21.38 2.78
CA SER A 319 26.80 20.25 2.03
C SER A 319 25.71 19.34 1.47
N ALA A 320 26.05 18.58 0.42
CA ALA A 320 25.13 17.60 -0.14
C ALA A 320 24.71 16.53 0.89
N ASP A 321 25.65 16.11 1.74
CA ASP A 321 25.38 15.14 2.81
C ASP A 321 24.38 15.67 3.85
N GLU A 322 24.48 16.95 4.22
CA GLU A 322 23.51 17.60 5.11
C GLU A 322 22.11 17.70 4.50
N LEU A 323 22.01 18.06 3.21
CA LEU A 323 20.72 18.04 2.51
C LEU A 323 20.13 16.63 2.50
N LEU A 324 20.98 15.62 2.32
CA LEU A 324 20.54 14.24 2.23
C LEU A 324 20.10 13.70 3.58
N GLN A 325 20.77 14.09 4.67
CA GLN A 325 20.29 13.87 6.03
C GLN A 325 18.90 14.47 6.25
N VAL A 326 18.64 15.68 5.73
CA VAL A 326 17.29 16.28 5.81
C VAL A 326 16.27 15.45 5.02
N VAL A 327 16.59 15.00 3.80
CA VAL A 327 15.68 14.17 3.00
C VAL A 327 15.32 12.86 3.71
N GLU A 328 16.31 12.22 4.33
CA GLU A 328 16.19 10.92 4.98
C GLU A 328 15.59 10.97 6.40
N ASP A 329 15.61 12.13 7.05
CA ASP A 329 15.10 12.32 8.40
C ASP A 329 13.57 12.53 8.40
N PRO A 330 12.77 11.57 8.90
CA PRO A 330 11.31 11.66 8.88
C PRO A 330 10.75 12.70 9.87
N HIS A 331 11.56 13.23 10.81
CA HIS A 331 11.12 14.29 11.72
C HIS A 331 11.08 15.67 11.06
N GLN A 332 11.76 15.80 9.91
CA GLN A 332 11.84 17.07 9.22
C GLN A 332 10.51 17.41 8.57
N ASP A 333 10.24 18.72 8.51
CA ASP A 333 9.07 19.25 7.83
C ASP A 333 9.00 18.74 6.38
N THR A 334 7.79 18.39 5.92
CA THR A 334 7.61 17.77 4.59
C THR A 334 8.08 18.68 3.48
N THR A 335 7.89 20.00 3.62
CA THR A 335 8.34 20.99 2.64
C THR A 335 9.86 21.13 2.68
N ALA A 336 10.49 21.10 3.87
CA ALA A 336 11.96 21.09 4.00
C ALA A 336 12.60 19.85 3.35
N ARG A 337 12.03 18.65 3.56
CA ARG A 337 12.49 17.40 2.93
C ARG A 337 12.41 17.47 1.41
N ALA A 338 11.27 17.93 0.89
CA ALA A 338 11.06 18.05 -0.54
C ALA A 338 11.99 19.11 -1.17
N ALA A 339 12.27 20.22 -0.49
CA ALA A 339 13.23 21.22 -0.95
C ALA A 339 14.67 20.70 -1.00
N ALA A 340 15.10 20.01 0.05
CA ALA A 340 16.42 19.39 0.09
C ALA A 340 16.60 18.40 -1.08
N ALA A 341 15.57 17.59 -1.35
CA ALA A 341 15.57 16.69 -2.49
C ALA A 341 15.61 17.43 -3.82
N ALA A 342 14.84 18.52 -3.99
CA ALA A 342 14.86 19.33 -5.21
C ALA A 342 16.25 19.95 -5.47
N ALA A 343 16.90 20.48 -4.43
CA ALA A 343 18.25 21.01 -4.51
C ALA A 343 19.25 19.91 -4.95
N LEU A 344 19.21 18.75 -4.28
CA LEU A 344 20.04 17.59 -4.59
C LEU A 344 19.73 16.99 -5.97
N GLY A 345 18.49 16.93 -6.42
CA GLY A 345 18.11 16.35 -7.71
C GLY A 345 18.77 17.09 -8.88
N SER A 346 18.89 18.41 -8.76
CA SER A 346 19.47 19.28 -9.80
C SER A 346 21.00 19.28 -9.86
N ARG A 347 21.69 19.03 -8.74
CA ARG A 347 23.17 19.17 -8.63
C ARG A 347 23.89 17.89 -8.19
N GLY A 348 23.17 16.97 -7.57
CA GLY A 348 23.69 15.76 -6.96
C GLY A 348 24.07 14.69 -7.96
N SER A 349 24.86 13.74 -7.47
CA SER A 349 25.30 12.56 -8.19
C SER A 349 24.14 11.58 -8.44
N SER A 350 24.36 10.58 -9.28
CA SER A 350 23.42 9.46 -9.43
C SER A 350 23.19 8.69 -8.12
N GLY A 351 24.18 8.69 -7.22
CA GLY A 351 24.07 8.09 -5.89
C GLY A 351 23.12 8.86 -4.98
N ASP A 352 23.16 10.20 -5.01
CA ASP A 352 22.25 11.05 -4.23
C ASP A 352 20.82 10.87 -4.70
N ARG A 353 20.61 10.80 -6.02
CA ARG A 353 19.28 10.52 -6.60
C ARG A 353 18.74 9.16 -6.16
N GLU A 354 19.57 8.13 -6.11
CA GLU A 354 19.15 6.81 -5.63
C GLU A 354 18.74 6.86 -4.15
N ARG A 355 19.50 7.55 -3.30
CA ARG A 355 19.12 7.75 -1.89
C ARG A 355 17.81 8.52 -1.74
N ILE A 356 17.55 9.51 -2.60
CA ILE A 356 16.24 10.20 -2.65
C ILE A 356 15.12 9.23 -3.04
N ARG A 357 15.32 8.31 -4.00
CA ARG A 357 14.30 7.29 -4.36
C ARG A 357 13.99 6.38 -3.18
N ILE A 358 15.00 5.91 -2.47
CA ILE A 358 14.84 5.10 -1.27
C ILE A 358 14.03 5.87 -0.20
N ALA A 359 14.37 7.13 0.04
CA ALA A 359 13.63 7.98 0.97
C ALA A 359 12.16 8.20 0.52
N ALA A 360 11.92 8.37 -0.78
CA ALA A 360 10.58 8.47 -1.35
C ALA A 360 9.77 7.19 -1.10
N ASP A 361 10.37 6.02 -1.34
CA ASP A 361 9.73 4.73 -1.13
C ASP A 361 9.43 4.43 0.34
N ALA A 362 10.26 4.94 1.25
CA ALA A 362 10.02 4.87 2.69
C ALA A 362 8.85 5.77 3.16
N CYS A 363 8.46 6.80 2.40
CA CYS A 363 7.37 7.70 2.78
C CYS A 363 5.97 7.07 2.61
N ALA A 364 5.11 7.31 3.60
CA ALA A 364 3.67 7.08 3.53
C ALA A 364 2.93 8.28 2.94
N GLY A 365 3.41 9.51 3.18
CA GLY A 365 2.82 10.73 2.63
C GLY A 365 2.87 10.75 1.10
N GLU A 366 1.72 10.66 0.44
CA GLU A 366 1.65 10.54 -1.02
C GLU A 366 2.26 11.74 -1.74
N ARG A 367 1.90 12.96 -1.33
CA ARG A 367 2.40 14.19 -1.97
C ARG A 367 3.92 14.34 -1.79
N LEU A 368 4.42 14.03 -0.59
CA LEU A 368 5.86 14.05 -0.31
C LEU A 368 6.60 13.00 -1.14
N ARG A 369 6.08 11.78 -1.19
CA ARG A 369 6.64 10.71 -2.03
C ARG A 369 6.75 11.12 -3.49
N VAL A 370 5.68 11.70 -4.06
CA VAL A 370 5.70 12.21 -5.44
C VAL A 370 6.77 13.30 -5.62
N ALA A 371 6.87 14.26 -4.71
CA ALA A 371 7.89 15.32 -4.78
C ALA A 371 9.31 14.76 -4.76
N LEU A 372 9.60 13.83 -3.84
CA LEU A 372 10.90 13.16 -3.75
C LEU A 372 11.21 12.33 -5.01
N THR A 373 10.24 11.57 -5.52
CA THR A 373 10.42 10.79 -6.76
C THR A 373 10.75 11.71 -7.95
N ARG A 374 10.01 12.81 -8.12
CA ARG A 374 10.27 13.78 -9.21
C ARG A 374 11.67 14.39 -9.13
N ALA A 375 12.09 14.75 -7.92
CA ALA A 375 13.43 15.26 -7.69
C ALA A 375 14.53 14.21 -8.01
N ALA A 376 14.31 12.95 -7.63
CA ALA A 376 15.24 11.85 -7.92
C ALA A 376 15.33 11.49 -9.41
N ASP A 377 14.25 11.67 -10.15
CA ASP A 377 14.20 11.40 -11.59
C ASP A 377 14.86 12.53 -12.41
N GLY A 378 15.19 13.65 -11.78
CA GLY A 378 15.67 14.84 -12.48
C GLY A 378 14.60 15.42 -13.41
N SER A 379 13.33 15.35 -12.98
CA SER A 379 12.22 15.98 -13.69
C SER A 379 12.48 17.49 -13.87
N ASP A 380 11.78 18.11 -14.81
CA ASP A 380 11.86 19.56 -14.98
C ASP A 380 11.44 20.31 -13.70
N GLU A 381 11.91 21.55 -13.61
CA GLU A 381 11.66 22.42 -12.45
C GLU A 381 10.16 22.67 -12.23
N GLU A 382 9.38 22.68 -13.30
CA GLU A 382 7.93 22.90 -13.25
C GLU A 382 7.21 21.75 -12.53
N ALA A 383 7.52 20.49 -12.85
CA ALA A 383 6.93 19.32 -12.19
C ALA A 383 7.32 19.23 -10.70
N VAL A 384 8.53 19.67 -10.34
CA VAL A 384 8.96 19.75 -8.93
C VAL A 384 8.21 20.87 -8.20
N ASN A 385 8.02 22.02 -8.85
CA ASN A 385 7.25 23.15 -8.29
C ASN A 385 5.78 22.78 -8.05
N GLU A 386 5.14 22.09 -9.01
CA GLU A 386 3.77 21.61 -8.86
C GLU A 386 3.62 20.68 -7.63
N ALA A 387 4.55 19.73 -7.48
CA ALA A 387 4.54 18.79 -6.36
C ALA A 387 4.74 19.49 -5.00
N LEU A 388 5.60 20.52 -4.96
CA LEU A 388 5.83 21.34 -3.76
C LEU A 388 4.62 22.23 -3.43
N SER A 389 3.97 22.83 -4.43
CA SER A 389 2.74 23.61 -4.22
C SER A 389 1.64 22.74 -3.61
N ALA A 390 1.47 21.52 -4.11
CA ALA A 390 0.50 20.57 -3.56
C ALA A 390 0.79 20.19 -2.10
N LEU A 391 2.07 20.15 -1.68
CA LEU A 391 2.45 19.91 -0.29
C LEU A 391 2.04 21.07 0.62
N ASP A 392 2.27 22.30 0.18
CA ASP A 392 1.92 23.50 0.96
C ASP A 392 0.40 23.64 1.12
N GLU A 393 -0.38 23.34 0.07
CA GLU A 393 -1.84 23.23 0.16
C GLU A 393 -2.27 22.17 1.18
N GLU A 394 -1.60 21.02 1.24
CA GLU A 394 -1.91 19.98 2.24
C GLU A 394 -1.64 20.46 3.66
N ALA A 395 -0.49 21.11 3.86
CA ALA A 395 -0.09 21.64 5.14
C ALA A 395 -1.10 22.70 5.62
N ALA A 396 -1.55 23.58 4.72
CA ALA A 396 -2.58 24.57 5.00
C ALA A 396 -3.94 23.94 5.35
N GLU A 397 -4.39 22.95 4.59
CA GLU A 397 -5.63 22.20 4.90
C GLU A 397 -5.56 21.49 6.25
N ARG A 398 -4.41 20.88 6.59
CA ARG A 398 -4.22 20.22 7.90
C ARG A 398 -4.22 21.23 9.04
N ALA A 399 -3.55 22.37 8.87
CA ALA A 399 -3.54 23.43 9.85
C ALA A 399 -4.96 23.98 10.09
N ALA A 400 -5.76 24.16 9.04
CA ALA A 400 -7.15 24.60 9.15
C ALA A 400 -8.01 23.59 9.93
N ARG A 401 -7.90 22.28 9.62
CA ARG A 401 -8.64 21.22 10.33
C ARG A 401 -8.29 21.09 11.82
N ARG A 402 -7.09 21.49 12.21
CA ARG A 402 -6.65 21.44 13.62
C ARG A 402 -7.32 22.51 14.47
N ILE A 403 -7.79 23.60 13.86
CA ILE A 403 -8.38 24.74 14.57
C ILE A 403 -9.87 24.50 14.86
N GLU A 404 -10.56 23.65 14.10
CA GLU A 404 -11.96 23.27 14.38
C GLU A 404 -12.03 22.37 15.62
N PRO A 405 -12.54 22.87 16.77
CA PRO A 405 -12.79 22.02 17.92
C PRO A 405 -13.86 21.01 17.55
N THR A 406 -13.61 19.74 17.87
CA THR A 406 -14.61 18.69 17.70
C THR A 406 -15.52 18.75 18.93
N ASP A 407 -16.61 19.51 18.82
CA ASP A 407 -17.66 19.62 19.86
C ASP A 407 -18.46 18.32 20.06
#